data_AF-A0A433PLU7-F1
#
_entry.id   AF-A0A433PLU7-F1
#
_cell.length_a   1.000
_cell.length_b   1.000
_cell.length_c   1.000
_cell.angle_alpha   90.00
_cell.angle_beta   90.00
_cell.angle_gamma   90.00
#
_symmetry.space_group_name_H-M   'P 1'
#
loop_
_entity.id
_entity.type
_entity.pdbx_description
1 polymer ?
#
loop_
_entity_poly.entity_id
_entity_poly.type
_entity_poly.pdbx_seq_one_letter_code
_entity_poly.pdbx_strand_id
1 'polypeptide(L)'
;MKERVTELEYLGDDPAPGDPFEKLFETARQLKASGKFPDNGGFISTTSSTTPTANDALPVVETSKLYVRPIYKELYQEINEYFISPPTYRTQNRFVVTGTSGIGKSVFLVYLALRLLAESDDDDPPLIIFHIKTPRKLNCYAFGGTLVFRAGTIDDFDELLFLPETWYLVDSVQQPYLCTAKTVISVSPETLLSDTNEYKEVSKASPTQRYMAPWSFAELRACRKKAFPGVSFPLMKSIYTKLGGVPRYVLQTPATELVRPFSNDVAAETCAMKRFEEALAMVR
;
A
#
# COMPACT_ATOMS: atom_id res chain seq x y z
N MET A 1 -3.85 19.11 -17.38
CA MET A 1 -4.18 17.92 -16.57
C MET A 1 -5.64 17.51 -16.67
N LYS A 2 -6.61 18.43 -16.51
CA LYS A 2 -8.05 18.15 -16.66
C LYS A 2 -8.46 17.39 -17.93
N GLU A 3 -7.95 17.77 -19.10
CA GLU A 3 -8.23 17.08 -20.37
C GLU A 3 -7.82 15.59 -20.33
N ARG A 4 -6.69 15.27 -19.68
CA ARG A 4 -6.21 13.88 -19.54
C ARG A 4 -7.04 13.07 -18.55
N VAL A 5 -7.61 13.72 -17.54
CA VAL A 5 -8.59 13.08 -16.65
C VAL A 5 -9.87 12.73 -17.43
N THR A 6 -10.30 13.58 -18.34
CA THR A 6 -11.43 13.27 -19.24
C THR A 6 -11.10 12.13 -20.19
N GLU A 7 -9.89 12.07 -20.75
CA GLU A 7 -9.46 10.94 -21.58
C GLU A 7 -9.49 9.60 -20.81
N LEU A 8 -9.15 9.61 -19.51
CA LEU A 8 -9.21 8.43 -18.66
C LEU A 8 -10.62 7.81 -18.59
N GLU A 9 -11.70 8.59 -18.77
CA GLU A 9 -13.08 8.08 -18.77
C GLU A 9 -13.36 7.05 -19.88
N TYR A 10 -12.48 6.98 -20.89
CA TYR A 10 -12.60 6.09 -22.03
C TYR A 10 -11.59 4.93 -22.01
N LEU A 11 -10.72 4.86 -21.01
CA LEU A 11 -9.68 3.83 -20.88
C LEU A 11 -10.06 2.75 -19.86
N GLY A 12 -9.66 1.51 -20.13
CA GLY A 12 -9.98 0.36 -19.29
C GLY A 12 -11.49 0.16 -19.10
N ASP A 13 -11.86 -0.52 -18.02
CA ASP A 13 -13.23 -0.84 -17.65
C ASP A 13 -13.68 -0.08 -16.40
N ASP A 14 -15.00 -0.02 -16.20
CA ASP A 14 -15.56 0.35 -14.91
C ASP A 14 -15.23 -0.74 -13.87
N PRO A 15 -14.78 -0.36 -12.65
CA PRO A 15 -14.49 -1.31 -11.58
C PRO A 15 -15.71 -2.19 -11.28
N ALA A 16 -15.46 -3.48 -11.04
CA ALA A 16 -16.53 -4.40 -10.65
C ALA A 16 -17.17 -3.96 -9.32
N PRO A 17 -18.49 -4.12 -9.14
CA PRO A 17 -19.15 -3.78 -7.87
C PRO A 17 -18.48 -4.49 -6.69
N GLY A 18 -18.10 -3.72 -5.66
CA GLY A 18 -17.42 -4.25 -4.48
C GLY A 18 -15.92 -4.49 -4.67
N ASP A 19 -15.30 -3.93 -5.71
CA ASP A 19 -13.85 -3.89 -5.82
C ASP A 19 -13.26 -3.09 -4.63
N PRO A 20 -12.27 -3.63 -3.88
CA PRO A 20 -11.68 -2.95 -2.74
C PRO A 20 -11.10 -1.56 -3.07
N PHE A 21 -10.64 -1.31 -4.29
CA PHE A 21 -10.12 0.00 -4.68
C PHE A 21 -11.22 1.07 -4.85
N GLU A 22 -12.48 0.67 -4.99
CA GLU A 22 -13.62 1.59 -4.89
C GLU A 22 -13.65 2.24 -3.50
N LYS A 23 -13.37 1.48 -2.44
CA LYS A 23 -13.27 2.01 -1.07
C LYS A 23 -12.10 2.97 -0.89
N LEU A 24 -10.98 2.75 -1.58
CA LEU A 24 -9.88 3.73 -1.61
C LEU A 24 -10.36 5.04 -2.24
N PHE A 25 -11.02 4.98 -3.39
CA PHE A 25 -11.53 6.15 -4.09
C PHE A 25 -12.56 6.94 -3.28
N GLU A 26 -13.55 6.26 -2.70
CA GLU A 26 -14.55 6.86 -1.80
C GLU A 26 -13.89 7.55 -0.60
N THR A 27 -12.92 6.87 0.02
CA THR A 27 -12.18 7.40 1.17
C THR A 27 -11.39 8.65 0.79
N ALA A 28 -10.75 8.67 -0.39
CA ALA A 28 -10.04 9.85 -0.89
C ALA A 28 -10.97 11.06 -1.06
N ARG A 29 -12.17 10.87 -1.64
CA ARG A 29 -13.18 11.93 -1.80
C ARG A 29 -13.58 12.55 -0.47
N GLN A 30 -13.72 11.72 0.56
CA GLN A 30 -14.10 12.18 1.89
C GLN A 30 -12.98 12.92 2.59
N LEU A 31 -11.75 12.40 2.50
CA LEU A 31 -10.57 13.09 3.03
C LEU A 31 -10.43 14.46 2.38
N LYS A 32 -10.60 14.55 1.05
CA LYS A 32 -10.61 15.82 0.31
C LYS A 32 -11.69 16.77 0.82
N ALA A 33 -12.95 16.31 0.87
CA ALA A 33 -14.08 17.12 1.34
C ALA A 33 -13.92 17.60 2.79
N SER A 34 -13.26 16.81 3.63
CA SER A 34 -13.01 17.18 5.04
C SER A 34 -11.90 18.23 5.20
N GLY A 35 -11.04 18.40 4.19
CA GLY A 35 -9.82 19.23 4.26
C GLY A 35 -8.82 18.77 5.32
N LYS A 36 -8.96 17.56 5.87
CA LYS A 36 -8.13 17.03 6.96
C LYS A 36 -7.58 15.66 6.60
N PHE A 37 -6.27 15.60 6.45
CA PHE A 37 -5.57 14.33 6.27
C PHE A 37 -4.96 13.85 7.60
N PRO A 38 -5.30 12.65 8.11
CA PRO A 38 -4.71 12.12 9.33
C PRO A 38 -3.20 11.90 9.18
N ASP A 39 -2.43 12.41 10.13
CA ASP A 39 -0.98 12.25 10.21
C ASP A 39 -0.56 11.67 11.56
N ASN A 40 0.69 11.20 11.65
CA ASN A 40 1.41 10.92 12.91
C ASN A 40 0.63 10.10 13.96
N GLY A 41 0.33 8.84 13.64
CA GLY A 41 -0.39 7.93 14.54
C GLY A 41 -1.92 8.09 14.48
N GLY A 42 -2.41 8.88 13.53
CA GLY A 42 -3.82 8.95 13.15
C GLY A 42 -4.35 7.68 12.49
N PHE A 43 -5.64 7.70 12.16
CA PHE A 43 -6.30 6.61 11.44
C PHE A 43 -7.11 7.19 10.29
N ILE A 44 -6.96 6.58 9.11
CA ILE A 44 -7.89 6.75 8.00
C ILE A 44 -8.92 5.63 8.11
N SER A 45 -10.20 5.96 8.07
CA SER A 45 -11.30 4.99 8.19
C SER A 45 -12.18 5.06 6.96
N THR A 46 -12.66 3.91 6.49
CA THR A 46 -13.73 3.84 5.49
C THR A 46 -15.07 4.18 6.14
N THR A 47 -15.99 4.76 5.38
CA THR A 47 -17.35 5.05 5.86
C THR A 47 -18.32 3.97 5.43
N SER A 48 -18.51 2.95 6.25
CA SER A 48 -19.75 2.19 6.16
C SER A 48 -20.12 1.54 7.48
N SER A 49 -21.21 2.05 8.05
CA SER A 49 -22.04 1.53 9.13
C SER A 49 -21.37 1.31 10.51
N THR A 50 -22.22 1.32 11.55
CA THR A 50 -21.88 1.00 12.93
C THR A 50 -21.34 -0.43 13.15
N THR A 51 -21.36 -1.26 12.11
CA THR A 51 -20.82 -2.63 12.07
C THR A 51 -19.98 -2.84 10.80
N PRO A 52 -18.64 -2.87 10.89
CA PRO A 52 -17.78 -3.09 9.73
C PRO A 52 -18.04 -4.47 9.13
N THR A 53 -18.36 -4.51 7.84
CA THR A 53 -18.45 -5.72 7.04
C THR A 53 -17.16 -5.93 6.25
N ALA A 54 -16.95 -7.12 5.68
CA ALA A 54 -15.78 -7.40 4.84
C ALA A 54 -15.67 -6.46 3.62
N ASN A 55 -16.79 -5.89 3.17
CA ASN A 55 -16.86 -4.93 2.07
C ASN A 55 -16.38 -3.52 2.44
N ASP A 56 -16.06 -3.28 3.71
CA ASP A 56 -15.63 -1.98 4.21
C ASP A 56 -14.10 -1.89 4.34
N ALA A 57 -13.37 -2.92 3.94
CA ALA A 57 -11.92 -2.93 4.04
C ALA A 57 -11.25 -2.06 2.98
N LEU A 58 -10.23 -1.31 3.37
CA LEU A 58 -9.31 -0.69 2.41
C LEU A 58 -8.52 -1.79 1.68
N PRO A 59 -8.19 -1.59 0.40
CA PRO A 59 -7.39 -2.54 -0.35
C PRO A 59 -6.04 -2.72 0.36
N VAL A 60 -5.49 -3.93 0.34
CA VAL A 60 -4.19 -4.29 0.97
C VAL A 60 -4.17 -4.25 2.51
N VAL A 61 -4.89 -3.31 3.14
CA VAL A 61 -4.95 -3.16 4.60
C VAL A 61 -5.79 -4.26 5.23
N GLU A 62 -6.81 -4.75 4.50
CA GLU A 62 -7.74 -5.82 4.92
C GLU A 62 -8.50 -5.50 6.21
N THR A 63 -8.59 -4.20 6.55
CA THR A 63 -9.42 -3.68 7.63
C THR A 63 -10.03 -2.35 7.19
N SER A 64 -11.09 -1.93 7.87
CA SER A 64 -11.73 -0.62 7.63
C SER A 64 -10.91 0.56 8.16
N LYS A 65 -9.74 0.33 8.76
CA LYS A 65 -8.92 1.37 9.39
C LYS A 65 -7.44 1.22 9.07
N LEU A 66 -6.88 2.20 8.37
CA LEU A 66 -5.44 2.31 8.13
C LEU A 66 -4.81 3.14 9.25
N TYR A 67 -3.85 2.56 9.98
CA TYR A 67 -3.01 3.30 10.92
C TYR A 67 -1.93 4.07 10.17
N VAL A 68 -1.89 5.39 10.34
CA VAL A 68 -0.91 6.26 9.70
C VAL A 68 0.35 6.28 10.55
N ARG A 69 1.38 5.53 10.13
CA ARG A 69 2.68 5.55 10.80
C ARG A 69 3.34 6.92 10.67
N PRO A 70 4.07 7.41 11.69
CA PRO A 70 4.87 8.63 11.56
C PRO A 70 5.80 8.59 10.34
N ILE A 71 6.47 7.46 10.09
CA ILE A 71 7.39 7.30 8.94
C ILE A 71 6.69 7.44 7.57
N TYR A 72 5.37 7.23 7.48
CA TYR A 72 4.67 7.42 6.21
C TYR A 72 4.65 8.89 5.79
N LYS A 73 4.56 9.82 6.75
CA LYS A 73 4.63 11.25 6.46
C LYS A 73 6.03 11.66 5.99
N GLU A 74 7.05 11.22 6.72
CA GLU A 74 8.45 11.50 6.37
C GLU A 74 8.78 10.97 4.97
N LEU A 75 8.36 9.73 4.68
CA LEU A 75 8.58 9.10 3.38
C LEU A 75 7.78 9.79 2.25
N TYR A 76 6.56 10.25 2.52
CA TYR A 76 5.78 11.05 1.57
C TYR A 76 6.48 12.37 1.21
N GLN A 77 6.98 13.09 2.22
CA GLN A 77 7.71 14.34 2.02
C GLN A 77 8.97 14.11 1.18
N GLU A 78 9.76 13.10 1.54
CA GLU A 78 10.97 12.71 0.81
C GLU A 78 10.67 12.35 -0.65
N ILE A 79 9.63 11.56 -0.91
CA ILE A 79 9.24 11.16 -2.27
C ILE A 79 8.79 12.37 -3.09
N ASN A 80 8.01 13.28 -2.51
CA ASN A 80 7.60 14.50 -3.19
C ASN A 80 8.83 15.35 -3.53
N GLU A 81 9.71 15.61 -2.56
CA GLU A 81 10.95 16.36 -2.77
C GLU A 81 11.80 15.74 -3.88
N TYR A 82 11.91 14.42 -3.89
CA TYR A 82 12.63 13.67 -4.92
C TYR A 82 12.08 13.91 -6.33
N PHE A 83 10.74 14.04 -6.47
CA PHE A 83 10.07 14.23 -7.76
C PHE A 83 9.77 15.70 -8.12
N ILE A 84 10.10 16.68 -7.27
CA ILE A 84 9.94 18.12 -7.59
C ILE A 84 10.85 18.51 -8.75
N SER A 85 12.07 17.99 -8.79
CA SER A 85 13.03 18.34 -9.84
C SER A 85 12.83 17.44 -11.05
N PRO A 86 12.76 17.99 -12.27
CA PRO A 86 12.65 17.17 -13.48
C PRO A 86 13.87 16.23 -13.56
N PRO A 87 13.65 14.94 -13.82
CA PRO A 87 14.74 13.97 -13.83
C PRO A 87 15.74 14.33 -14.94
N THR A 88 17.03 14.38 -14.60
CA THR A 88 18.11 14.56 -15.57
C THR A 88 18.34 13.29 -16.39
N TYR A 89 17.99 12.13 -15.83
CA TYR A 89 18.08 10.81 -16.46
C TYR A 89 16.78 10.03 -16.27
N ARG A 90 16.43 9.17 -17.25
CA ARG A 90 15.24 8.29 -17.21
C ARG A 90 15.18 7.31 -16.03
N THR A 91 16.22 7.26 -15.21
CA THR A 91 16.32 6.38 -14.03
C THR A 91 16.00 7.12 -12.73
N GLN A 92 15.98 8.45 -12.75
CA GLN A 92 15.70 9.31 -11.58
C GLN A 92 14.20 9.54 -11.35
N ASN A 93 13.33 8.91 -12.14
CA ASN A 93 11.89 8.91 -11.93
C ASN A 93 11.43 7.70 -11.08
N ARG A 94 12.33 7.07 -10.31
CA ARG A 94 12.04 5.81 -9.60
C ARG A 94 12.46 5.89 -8.14
N PHE A 95 11.53 5.57 -7.25
CA PHE A 95 11.76 5.49 -5.81
C PHE A 95 11.35 4.11 -5.29
N VAL A 96 12.27 3.39 -4.65
CA VAL A 96 12.05 2.03 -4.14
C VAL A 96 11.86 2.05 -2.64
N VAL A 97 10.71 1.58 -2.18
CA VAL A 97 10.42 1.30 -0.77
C VAL A 97 10.53 -0.20 -0.56
N THR A 98 11.58 -0.62 0.14
CA THR A 98 11.82 -2.03 0.48
C THR A 98 11.73 -2.29 1.97
N GLY A 99 11.85 -3.55 2.39
CA GLY A 99 11.68 -3.95 3.78
C GLY A 99 11.09 -5.34 3.94
N THR A 100 11.12 -5.86 5.17
CA THR A 100 10.58 -7.17 5.54
C THR A 100 9.14 -7.37 5.02
N SER A 101 8.83 -8.59 4.55
CA SER A 101 7.46 -8.90 4.13
C SER A 101 6.48 -8.70 5.28
N GLY A 102 5.35 -8.02 5.02
CA GLY A 102 4.36 -7.70 6.05
C GLY A 102 4.65 -6.47 6.91
N ILE A 103 5.69 -5.69 6.61
CA ILE A 103 6.05 -4.48 7.38
C ILE A 103 5.18 -3.24 7.11
N GLY A 104 4.38 -3.26 6.03
CA GLY A 104 3.47 -2.16 5.66
C GLY A 104 3.81 -1.38 4.39
N LYS A 105 4.74 -1.86 3.54
CA LYS A 105 5.10 -1.18 2.27
C LYS A 105 3.92 -1.00 1.31
N SER A 106 3.15 -2.06 1.11
CA SER A 106 1.94 -2.02 0.27
C SER A 106 0.87 -1.10 0.88
N VAL A 107 0.74 -1.08 2.21
CA VAL A 107 -0.14 -0.14 2.94
C VAL A 107 0.33 1.30 2.77
N PHE A 108 1.64 1.54 2.70
CA PHE A 108 2.19 2.86 2.40
C PHE A 108 1.81 3.35 1.00
N LEU A 109 1.77 2.48 -0.02
CA LEU A 109 1.28 2.89 -1.35
C LEU A 109 -0.19 3.31 -1.32
N VAL A 110 -1.04 2.60 -0.55
CA VAL A 110 -2.44 3.02 -0.32
C VAL A 110 -2.51 4.37 0.36
N TYR A 111 -1.70 4.59 1.40
CA TYR A 111 -1.58 5.89 2.07
C TYR A 111 -1.13 7.00 1.10
N LEU A 112 -0.12 6.72 0.26
CA LEU A 112 0.41 7.66 -0.72
C LEU A 112 -0.67 8.04 -1.74
N ALA A 113 -1.39 7.05 -2.30
CA ALA A 113 -2.49 7.31 -3.22
C ALA A 113 -3.59 8.16 -2.57
N LEU A 114 -4.04 7.78 -1.36
CA LEU A 114 -5.04 8.55 -0.61
C LEU A 114 -4.60 9.99 -0.38
N ARG A 115 -3.33 10.21 -0.03
CA ARG A 115 -2.80 11.55 0.24
C ARG A 115 -2.69 12.40 -1.01
N LEU A 116 -2.15 11.83 -2.09
CA LEU A 116 -2.08 12.49 -3.40
C LEU A 116 -3.47 12.92 -3.88
N LEU A 117 -4.47 12.03 -3.78
CA LEU A 117 -5.84 12.32 -4.19
C LEU A 117 -6.53 13.34 -3.29
N ALA A 118 -6.33 13.25 -1.97
CA ALA A 118 -7.03 14.08 -1.00
C ALA A 118 -6.46 15.50 -0.88
N GLU A 119 -5.15 15.66 -1.06
CA GLU A 119 -4.47 16.96 -0.96
C GLU A 119 -4.32 17.68 -2.31
N SER A 120 -4.79 17.08 -3.42
CA SER A 120 -4.66 17.71 -4.74
C SER A 120 -5.58 18.89 -4.97
N ASP A 121 -5.16 19.78 -5.85
CA ASP A 121 -6.04 20.76 -6.46
C ASP A 121 -7.04 20.07 -7.41
N ASP A 122 -8.24 20.65 -7.56
CA ASP A 122 -9.20 20.25 -8.60
C ASP A 122 -8.82 20.83 -9.97
N ASP A 123 -8.03 21.90 -10.00
CA ASP A 123 -7.47 22.48 -11.23
C ASP A 123 -6.31 21.64 -11.81
N ASP A 124 -5.60 20.92 -10.94
CA ASP A 124 -4.50 20.03 -11.31
C ASP A 124 -4.61 18.66 -10.59
N PRO A 125 -5.60 17.83 -10.96
CA PRO A 125 -5.81 16.54 -10.34
C PRO A 125 -4.69 15.56 -10.70
N PRO A 126 -4.17 14.75 -9.75
CA PRO A 126 -3.12 13.79 -10.04
C PRO A 126 -3.68 12.66 -10.90
N LEU A 127 -2.86 12.17 -11.83
CA LEU A 127 -3.11 10.92 -12.53
C LEU A 127 -2.30 9.83 -11.84
N ILE A 128 -2.98 8.82 -11.30
CA ILE A 128 -2.34 7.73 -10.55
C ILE A 128 -2.69 6.41 -11.19
N ILE A 129 -1.69 5.62 -11.57
CA ILE A 129 -1.82 4.23 -11.98
C ILE A 129 -1.29 3.35 -10.85
N PHE A 130 -2.18 2.59 -10.21
CA PHE A 130 -1.87 1.67 -9.13
C PHE A 130 -1.84 0.24 -9.68
N HIS A 131 -0.66 -0.35 -9.77
CA HIS A 131 -0.45 -1.70 -10.31
C HIS A 131 -0.14 -2.69 -9.18
N ILE A 132 -1.01 -3.67 -8.99
CA ILE A 132 -0.88 -4.67 -7.93
C ILE A 132 -0.53 -6.04 -8.48
N LYS A 133 0.24 -6.81 -7.70
CA LYS A 133 0.39 -8.24 -7.94
C LYS A 133 -0.88 -8.97 -7.54
N THR A 134 -1.68 -9.38 -8.51
CA THR A 134 -2.89 -10.19 -8.31
C THR A 134 -2.99 -11.28 -9.38
N PRO A 135 -3.55 -12.46 -9.06
CA PRO A 135 -3.86 -13.47 -10.07
C PRO A 135 -5.11 -13.10 -10.91
N ARG A 136 -5.81 -12.01 -10.57
CA ARG A 136 -6.97 -11.52 -11.33
C ARG A 136 -6.53 -10.92 -12.67
N LYS A 137 -7.44 -10.93 -13.65
CA LYS A 137 -7.20 -10.33 -14.97
C LYS A 137 -6.95 -8.82 -14.89
N LEU A 138 -7.78 -8.10 -14.13
CA LEU A 138 -7.59 -6.68 -13.85
C LEU A 138 -6.61 -6.54 -12.68
N ASN A 139 -5.50 -5.86 -12.94
CA ASN A 139 -4.39 -5.68 -12.00
C ASN A 139 -3.91 -4.22 -11.89
N CYS A 140 -4.48 -3.33 -12.68
CA CYS A 140 -4.20 -1.89 -12.67
C CYS A 140 -5.46 -1.10 -12.36
N TYR A 141 -5.29 -0.07 -11.53
CA TYR A 141 -6.34 0.85 -11.13
C TYR A 141 -5.89 2.27 -11.43
N ALA A 142 -6.67 3.00 -12.20
CA ALA A 142 -6.35 4.35 -12.63
C ALA A 142 -7.26 5.38 -11.95
N PHE A 143 -6.66 6.43 -11.41
CA PHE A 143 -7.34 7.54 -10.74
C PHE A 143 -7.00 8.85 -11.44
N GLY A 144 -8.03 9.54 -11.91
CA GLY A 144 -7.94 10.92 -12.41
C GLY A 144 -8.46 11.87 -11.35
N GLY A 145 -7.59 12.23 -10.39
CA GLY A 145 -7.98 12.89 -9.16
C GLY A 145 -9.10 12.14 -8.44
N THR A 146 -9.96 12.88 -7.76
CA THR A 146 -11.16 12.35 -7.09
C THR A 146 -12.40 12.32 -7.99
N LEU A 147 -12.21 12.37 -9.31
CA LEU A 147 -13.27 12.50 -10.33
C LEU A 147 -13.48 11.21 -11.10
N VAL A 148 -12.39 10.60 -11.59
CA VAL A 148 -12.44 9.42 -12.46
C VAL A 148 -11.70 8.25 -11.80
N PHE A 149 -12.33 7.07 -11.83
CA PHE A 149 -11.76 5.83 -11.32
C PHE A 149 -12.04 4.69 -12.29
N ARG A 150 -10.99 4.01 -12.76
CA ARG A 150 -11.04 2.92 -13.75
C ARG A 150 -10.20 1.74 -13.32
N ALA A 151 -10.54 0.56 -13.83
CA ALA A 151 -9.79 -0.67 -13.63
C ALA A 151 -9.41 -1.29 -14.98
N GLY A 152 -8.28 -1.98 -15.05
CA GLY A 152 -7.73 -2.46 -16.30
C GLY A 152 -6.53 -3.37 -16.09
N THR A 153 -5.88 -3.66 -17.20
CA THR A 153 -4.52 -4.18 -17.27
C THR A 153 -3.53 -3.03 -17.43
N ILE A 154 -2.23 -3.36 -17.42
CA ILE A 154 -1.20 -2.36 -17.67
C ILE A 154 -1.28 -1.81 -19.10
N ASP A 155 -1.68 -2.64 -20.06
CA ASP A 155 -1.78 -2.28 -21.48
C ASP A 155 -2.89 -1.23 -21.72
N ASP A 156 -3.95 -1.25 -20.91
CA ASP A 156 -5.04 -0.27 -21.01
C ASP A 156 -4.62 1.15 -20.61
N PHE A 157 -3.50 1.28 -19.88
CA PHE A 157 -3.04 2.54 -19.28
C PHE A 157 -1.59 2.89 -19.62
N ASP A 158 -0.93 2.15 -20.51
CA ASP A 158 0.51 2.27 -20.73
C ASP A 158 0.91 3.63 -21.32
N GLU A 159 0.07 4.20 -22.19
CA GLU A 159 0.23 5.55 -22.76
C GLU A 159 0.33 6.62 -21.66
N LEU A 160 -0.42 6.45 -20.57
CA LEU A 160 -0.39 7.37 -19.42
C LEU A 160 0.94 7.32 -18.67
N LEU A 161 1.68 6.21 -18.77
CA LEU A 161 3.00 6.05 -18.15
C LEU A 161 4.13 6.78 -18.91
N PHE A 162 3.86 7.26 -20.13
CA PHE A 162 4.75 8.16 -20.87
C PHE A 162 4.60 9.62 -20.45
N LEU A 163 3.64 9.94 -19.58
CA LEU A 163 3.47 11.27 -19.01
C LEU A 163 4.31 11.40 -17.73
N PRO A 164 5.24 12.37 -17.64
CA PRO A 164 6.11 12.53 -16.47
C PRO A 164 5.36 12.97 -15.20
N GLU A 165 4.14 13.49 -15.33
CA GLU A 165 3.30 13.87 -14.19
C GLU A 165 2.47 12.72 -13.60
N THR A 166 2.37 11.60 -14.33
CA THR A 166 1.66 10.42 -13.84
C THR A 166 2.42 9.79 -12.68
N TRP A 167 1.69 9.43 -11.63
CA TRP A 167 2.19 8.61 -10.54
C TRP A 167 1.97 7.14 -10.84
N TYR A 168 3.05 6.36 -10.91
CA TYR A 168 2.98 4.92 -11.10
C TYR A 168 3.33 4.20 -9.79
N LEU A 169 2.32 3.67 -9.12
CA LEU A 169 2.46 2.98 -7.82
C LEU A 169 2.47 1.47 -8.06
N VAL A 170 3.61 0.82 -7.80
CA VAL A 170 3.81 -0.59 -8.11
C VAL A 170 3.91 -1.40 -6.82
N ASP A 171 2.95 -2.30 -6.58
CA ASP A 171 2.97 -3.22 -5.44
C ASP A 171 3.38 -4.63 -5.84
N SER A 172 4.66 -4.92 -5.64
CA SER A 172 5.26 -6.27 -5.74
C SER A 172 5.07 -6.99 -7.10
N VAL A 173 4.74 -6.27 -8.16
CA VAL A 173 4.55 -6.81 -9.52
C VAL A 173 5.85 -7.40 -10.07
N GLN A 174 5.79 -8.54 -10.77
CA GLN A 174 7.00 -9.20 -11.29
C GLN A 174 7.72 -8.40 -12.39
N GLN A 175 6.95 -7.72 -13.23
CA GLN A 175 7.42 -6.94 -14.38
C GLN A 175 6.80 -5.54 -14.33
N PRO A 176 7.42 -4.57 -13.64
CA PRO A 176 6.97 -3.18 -13.68
C PRO A 176 7.18 -2.57 -15.07
N TYR A 177 6.22 -1.79 -15.57
CA TYR A 177 6.36 -1.08 -16.85
C TYR A 177 7.07 0.26 -16.64
N LEU A 178 8.37 0.32 -16.94
CA LEU A 178 9.24 1.43 -16.55
C LEU A 178 9.38 2.47 -17.67
N CYS A 179 8.52 3.49 -17.66
CA CYS A 179 8.54 4.62 -18.61
C CYS A 179 9.01 5.93 -17.93
N THR A 180 8.37 7.07 -18.23
CA THR A 180 8.76 8.42 -17.76
C THR A 180 8.00 8.87 -16.51
N ALA A 181 6.87 8.24 -16.18
CA ALA A 181 6.07 8.49 -14.98
C ALA A 181 6.87 8.44 -13.67
N LYS A 182 6.43 9.21 -12.66
CA LYS A 182 6.93 9.19 -11.27
C LYS A 182 6.60 7.84 -10.64
N THR A 183 7.58 6.95 -10.58
CA THR A 183 7.37 5.56 -10.21
C THR A 183 7.77 5.30 -8.76
N VAL A 184 6.84 4.83 -7.94
CA VAL A 184 7.11 4.38 -6.56
C VAL A 184 6.86 2.88 -6.45
N ILE A 185 7.90 2.13 -6.10
CA ILE A 185 7.89 0.67 -6.08
C ILE A 185 7.93 0.16 -4.64
N SER A 186 6.89 -0.55 -4.22
CA SER A 186 6.88 -1.34 -2.99
C SER A 186 7.25 -2.79 -3.30
N VAL A 187 8.38 -3.26 -2.77
CA VAL A 187 8.87 -4.62 -3.04
C VAL A 187 9.71 -5.16 -1.88
N SER A 188 9.64 -6.45 -1.57
CA SER A 188 10.53 -7.05 -0.55
C SER A 188 11.97 -7.20 -1.10
N PRO A 189 13.00 -7.27 -0.24
CA PRO A 189 14.36 -7.54 -0.70
C PRO A 189 14.47 -8.83 -1.50
N GLU A 190 13.76 -9.89 -1.08
CA GLU A 190 13.70 -11.17 -1.78
C GLU A 190 13.17 -11.02 -3.21
N THR A 191 12.03 -10.33 -3.39
CA THR A 191 11.44 -10.12 -4.71
C THR A 191 12.32 -9.20 -5.57
N LEU A 192 12.95 -8.19 -4.97
CA LEU A 192 13.83 -7.24 -5.65
C LEU A 192 15.11 -7.91 -6.16
N LEU A 193 15.66 -8.86 -5.40
CA LEU A 193 16.91 -9.56 -5.71
C LEU A 193 16.70 -10.87 -6.49
N SER A 194 15.46 -11.31 -6.66
CA SER A 194 15.17 -12.56 -7.38
C SER A 194 15.53 -12.45 -8.86
N ASP A 195 16.22 -13.47 -9.38
CA ASP A 195 16.51 -13.62 -10.81
C ASP A 195 15.28 -13.89 -11.67
N THR A 196 14.15 -14.26 -11.05
CA THR A 196 12.89 -14.58 -11.74
C THR A 196 12.01 -13.36 -12.03
N ASN A 197 12.39 -12.18 -11.54
CA ASN A 197 11.62 -10.94 -11.71
C ASN A 197 12.44 -9.93 -12.52
N GLU A 198 11.77 -9.01 -13.21
CA GLU A 198 12.42 -8.03 -14.09
C GLU A 198 12.86 -6.75 -13.35
N TYR A 199 13.22 -6.89 -12.09
CA TYR A 199 13.77 -5.78 -11.30
C TYR A 199 15.23 -5.46 -11.64
N LYS A 200 15.88 -6.22 -12.53
CA LYS A 200 17.26 -5.96 -12.97
C LYS A 200 17.42 -4.55 -13.55
N GLU A 201 16.44 -4.08 -14.32
CA GLU A 201 16.45 -2.70 -14.87
C GLU A 201 16.16 -1.64 -13.82
N VAL A 202 15.42 -1.99 -12.77
CA VAL A 202 15.27 -1.13 -11.58
C VAL A 202 16.60 -1.05 -10.85
N SER A 203 17.33 -2.15 -10.63
CA SER A 203 18.62 -2.12 -9.93
C SER A 203 19.74 -1.43 -10.71
N LYS A 204 19.82 -1.64 -12.03
CA LYS A 204 20.81 -0.97 -12.91
C LYS A 204 20.66 0.55 -12.93
N ALA A 205 19.45 1.04 -12.68
CA ALA A 205 19.11 2.45 -12.63
C ALA A 205 19.62 3.17 -11.37
N SER A 206 20.19 2.46 -10.39
CA SER A 206 20.60 2.99 -9.07
C SER A 206 19.53 3.89 -8.43
N PRO A 207 18.29 3.38 -8.26
CA PRO A 207 17.17 4.18 -7.81
C PRO A 207 17.37 4.59 -6.36
N THR A 208 16.73 5.68 -5.95
CA THR A 208 16.66 6.01 -4.53
C THR A 208 15.90 4.91 -3.81
N GLN A 209 16.56 4.24 -2.88
CA GLN A 209 16.01 3.13 -2.12
C GLN A 209 15.91 3.48 -0.63
N ARG A 210 14.77 3.17 -0.02
CA ARG A 210 14.55 3.27 1.43
C ARG A 210 14.08 1.94 2.00
N TYR A 211 14.68 1.56 3.13
CA TYR A 211 14.26 0.37 3.88
C TYR A 211 13.27 0.79 4.98
N MET A 212 12.05 0.30 4.90
CA MET A 212 11.01 0.60 5.89
C MET A 212 11.34 -0.07 7.22
N ALA A 213 11.54 0.74 8.25
CA ALA A 213 11.86 0.26 9.60
C ALA A 213 10.72 -0.58 10.20
N PRO A 214 11.04 -1.57 11.07
CA PRO A 214 10.06 -2.25 11.89
C PRO A 214 9.21 -1.30 12.72
N TRP A 215 8.00 -1.74 13.06
CA TRP A 215 7.11 -0.97 13.92
C TRP A 215 7.60 -1.02 15.36
N SER A 216 7.58 0.14 16.01
CA SER A 216 7.75 0.24 17.45
C SER A 216 6.61 -0.46 18.18
N PHE A 217 6.87 -0.88 19.41
CA PHE A 217 5.83 -1.43 20.28
C PHE A 217 4.66 -0.45 20.48
N ALA A 218 4.95 0.85 20.51
CA ALA A 218 3.95 1.91 20.66
C ALA A 218 3.01 2.00 19.45
N GLU A 219 3.55 1.97 18.22
CA GLU A 219 2.77 1.94 16.98
C GLU A 219 1.85 0.71 16.95
N LEU A 220 2.40 -0.48 17.23
CA LEU A 220 1.63 -1.73 17.26
C LEU A 220 0.52 -1.68 18.30
N ARG A 221 0.81 -1.19 19.51
CA ARG A 221 -0.18 -1.03 20.58
C ARG A 221 -1.31 -0.07 20.18
N ALA A 222 -0.97 1.03 19.51
CA ALA A 222 -1.95 2.00 19.03
C ALA A 222 -2.84 1.39 17.94
N CYS A 223 -2.24 0.75 16.94
CA CYS A 223 -2.93 0.07 15.85
C CYS A 223 -3.86 -1.04 16.37
N ARG A 224 -3.35 -1.93 17.25
CA ARG A 224 -4.12 -3.01 17.89
C ARG A 224 -5.42 -2.50 18.53
N LYS A 225 -5.33 -1.40 19.29
CA LYS A 225 -6.50 -0.85 20.01
C LYS A 225 -7.67 -0.48 19.10
N LYS A 226 -7.42 -0.04 17.86
CA LYS A 226 -8.48 0.50 16.99
C LYS A 226 -8.78 -0.36 15.76
N ALA A 227 -7.76 -1.00 15.18
CA ALA A 227 -7.88 -1.79 13.96
C ALA A 227 -7.94 -3.31 14.22
N PHE A 228 -7.32 -3.79 15.31
CA PHE A 228 -7.28 -5.21 15.66
C PHE A 228 -7.72 -5.48 17.12
N PRO A 229 -8.92 -5.03 17.53
CA PRO A 229 -9.33 -5.11 18.94
C PRO A 229 -9.43 -6.56 19.45
N GLY A 230 -9.66 -7.53 18.56
CA GLY A 230 -9.72 -8.96 18.90
C GLY A 230 -8.39 -9.56 19.34
N VAL A 231 -7.24 -8.97 18.96
CA VAL A 231 -5.93 -9.44 19.45
C VAL A 231 -5.70 -8.88 20.85
N SER A 232 -5.57 -9.77 21.84
CA SER A 232 -5.36 -9.38 23.24
C SER A 232 -4.01 -8.66 23.41
N PHE A 233 -3.92 -7.75 24.39
CA PHE A 233 -2.65 -7.06 24.69
C PHE A 233 -1.54 -8.04 25.14
N PRO A 234 -1.81 -9.04 26.02
CA PRO A 234 -0.83 -10.05 26.38
C PRO A 234 -0.31 -10.85 25.17
N LEU A 235 -1.20 -11.29 24.28
CA LEU A 235 -0.84 -12.01 23.06
C LEU A 235 0.07 -11.17 22.15
N MET A 236 -0.35 -9.95 21.82
CA MET A 236 0.43 -9.01 21.01
C MET A 236 1.83 -8.78 21.61
N LYS A 237 1.92 -8.60 22.93
CA LYS A 237 3.18 -8.41 23.64
C LYS A 237 4.08 -9.63 23.54
N SER A 238 3.53 -10.84 23.75
CA SER A 238 4.28 -12.09 23.66
C SER A 238 4.90 -12.27 22.26
N ILE A 239 4.08 -12.09 21.21
CA ILE A 239 4.55 -12.23 19.82
C ILE A 239 5.60 -11.16 19.50
N TYR A 240 5.38 -9.90 19.90
CA TYR A 240 6.36 -8.83 19.67
C TYR A 240 7.72 -9.12 20.32
N THR A 241 7.74 -9.67 21.54
CA THR A 241 8.99 -10.03 22.23
C THR A 241 9.75 -11.14 21.49
N LYS A 242 9.05 -12.03 20.76
CA LYS A 242 9.66 -13.14 20.03
C LYS A 242 10.06 -12.78 18.59
N LEU A 243 9.20 -12.05 17.87
CA LEU A 243 9.33 -11.79 16.42
C LEU A 243 9.64 -10.34 16.06
N GLY A 244 9.61 -9.43 17.04
CA GLY A 244 9.81 -8.01 16.81
C GLY A 244 8.63 -7.30 16.14
N GLY A 245 8.93 -6.21 15.44
CA GLY A 245 7.97 -5.19 15.02
C GLY A 245 7.31 -5.39 13.66
N VAL A 246 6.87 -6.59 13.28
CA VAL A 246 6.22 -6.83 11.97
C VAL A 246 4.70 -6.99 12.15
N PRO A 247 3.87 -6.02 11.73
CA PRO A 247 2.42 -6.02 12.00
C PRO A 247 1.69 -7.25 11.47
N ARG A 248 2.13 -7.80 10.34
CA ARG A 248 1.53 -9.03 9.80
C ARG A 248 1.56 -10.15 10.83
N TYR A 249 2.71 -10.38 11.46
CA TYR A 249 2.86 -11.46 12.44
C TYR A 249 2.30 -11.09 13.81
N VAL A 250 2.42 -9.81 14.21
CA VAL A 250 2.00 -9.37 15.55
C VAL A 250 0.49 -9.11 15.65
N LEU A 251 -0.17 -8.70 14.57
CA LEU A 251 -1.57 -8.27 14.56
C LEU A 251 -2.42 -9.03 13.55
N GLN A 252 -2.08 -9.00 12.26
CA GLN A 252 -2.94 -9.53 11.19
C GLN A 252 -3.13 -11.04 11.32
N THR A 253 -2.05 -11.82 11.38
CA THR A 253 -2.09 -13.28 11.49
C THR A 253 -2.83 -13.75 12.74
N PRO A 254 -2.54 -13.24 13.95
CA PRO A 254 -3.33 -13.56 15.14
C PRO A 254 -4.81 -13.18 15.01
N ALA A 255 -5.11 -12.00 14.46
CA ALA A 255 -6.50 -11.57 14.26
C ALA A 255 -7.27 -12.52 13.35
N THR A 256 -6.67 -12.95 12.24
CA THR A 256 -7.26 -13.93 11.32
C THR A 256 -7.46 -15.28 12.00
N GLU A 257 -6.51 -15.72 12.83
CA GLU A 257 -6.60 -17.00 13.52
C GLU A 257 -7.69 -16.99 14.61
N LEU A 258 -7.83 -15.88 15.34
CA LEU A 258 -8.82 -15.74 16.42
C LEU A 258 -10.27 -15.68 15.94
N VAL A 259 -10.51 -15.40 14.66
CA VAL A 259 -11.86 -15.47 14.07
C VAL A 259 -12.31 -16.92 13.84
N ARG A 260 -11.39 -17.90 13.85
CA ARG A 260 -11.72 -19.30 13.60
C ARG A 260 -12.45 -19.93 14.80
N PRO A 261 -13.43 -20.82 14.58
CA PRO A 261 -14.08 -21.56 15.66
C PRO A 261 -13.06 -22.30 16.53
N PHE A 262 -13.25 -22.27 17.85
CA PHE A 262 -12.39 -22.94 18.85
C PHE A 262 -10.93 -22.45 18.91
N SER A 263 -10.61 -21.34 18.25
CA SER A 263 -9.29 -20.71 18.35
C SER A 263 -9.08 -20.02 19.70
N ASN A 264 -7.81 -19.84 20.08
CA ASN A 264 -7.41 -19.17 21.31
C ASN A 264 -6.04 -18.49 21.13
N ASP A 265 -5.60 -17.74 22.14
CA ASP A 265 -4.33 -17.00 22.10
C ASP A 265 -3.11 -17.92 21.83
N VAL A 266 -3.11 -19.17 22.30
CA VAL A 266 -2.02 -20.12 22.07
C VAL A 266 -1.95 -20.55 20.60
N ALA A 267 -3.11 -20.85 19.99
CA ALA A 267 -3.20 -21.18 18.57
C ALA A 267 -2.79 -19.98 17.69
N ALA A 268 -3.25 -18.78 18.04
CA ALA A 268 -2.91 -17.54 17.35
C ALA A 268 -1.41 -17.21 17.42
N GLU A 269 -0.79 -17.41 18.59
CA GLU A 269 0.65 -17.26 18.76
C GLU A 269 1.43 -18.29 17.92
N THR A 270 1.02 -19.56 17.97
CA THR A 270 1.65 -20.64 17.18
C THR A 270 1.58 -20.33 15.68
N CYS A 271 0.42 -19.86 15.20
CA CYS A 271 0.20 -19.46 13.81
C CYS A 271 1.14 -18.31 13.39
N ALA A 272 1.34 -17.31 14.26
CA ALA A 272 2.27 -16.21 14.02
C ALA A 272 3.74 -16.67 13.97
N MET A 273 4.12 -17.65 14.79
CA MET A 273 5.50 -18.18 14.87
C MET A 273 5.87 -19.10 13.70
N LYS A 274 4.89 -19.71 13.01
CA LYS A 274 5.11 -20.73 11.98
C LYS A 274 6.19 -20.37 10.95
N ARG A 275 6.13 -19.18 10.34
CA ARG A 275 7.11 -18.76 9.32
C ARG A 275 8.52 -18.57 9.89
N PHE A 276 8.62 -18.14 11.14
CA PHE A 276 9.90 -18.00 11.82
C PHE A 276 10.51 -19.37 12.11
N GLU A 277 9.69 -20.33 12.54
CA GLU A 277 10.12 -21.71 12.77
C GLU A 277 10.55 -22.40 11.47
N GLU A 278 9.80 -22.22 10.38
CA GLU A 278 10.17 -22.69 9.04
C GLU A 278 11.50 -22.10 8.59
N ALA A 279 11.71 -20.78 8.76
CA ALA A 279 12.97 -20.14 8.42
C ALA A 279 14.14 -20.66 9.27
N LEU A 280 13.94 -20.90 10.57
CA LEU A 280 14.96 -21.50 11.43
C LEU A 280 15.31 -22.93 11.01
N ALA A 281 14.34 -23.70 10.54
CA ALA A 281 14.56 -25.07 10.05
C ALA A 281 15.39 -25.10 8.76
N MET A 282 15.35 -24.04 7.93
CA MET A 282 16.14 -23.94 6.69
C MET A 282 17.61 -23.57 6.93
N VAL A 283 17.96 -23.09 8.13
CA VAL A 283 19.33 -22.68 8.50
C VAL A 283 20.03 -23.73 9.37
N ARG A 284 19.33 -24.80 9.75
CA ARG A 284 19.85 -25.95 10.51
C ARG A 284 20.16 -27.12 9.60
#